data_AF-A0A0G0UWA6-F1
#
_entry.id   AF-A0A0G0UWA6-F1
#
_cell.length_a   1.000
_cell.length_b   1.000
_cell.length_c   1.000
_cell.angle_alpha   90.00
_cell.angle_beta   90.00
_cell.angle_gamma   90.00
#
_symmetry.space_group_name_H-M   'P 1'
#
loop_
_entity.id
_entity.type
_entity.pdbx_description
1 polymer ?
#
loop_
_entity_poly.entity_id
_entity_poly.type
_entity_poly.pdbx_seq_one_letter_code
_entity_poly.pdbx_strand_id
1 'polypeptide(L)'
;MQDYKNFITESVKKKNVLGKRFFVVLYLSPLELGVAKSIAAVTKLSGPLPFTKSYVIKKAKIALYPRRDHLIRQAGRLGIKFKQLITPELINLFYSIYNPEKPAVKKEPEVILENK
;
A
#
# COMPACT_ATOMS: atom_id res chain seq x y z
N MET A 1 -27.81 -11.79 24.29
CA MET A 1 -27.29 -11.56 22.92
C MET A 1 -26.00 -10.74 22.91
N GLN A 2 -25.82 -9.73 23.78
CA GLN A 2 -24.55 -9.01 23.94
C GLN A 2 -23.37 -9.95 24.22
N ASP A 3 -23.54 -10.92 25.10
CA ASP A 3 -22.43 -11.80 25.55
C ASP A 3 -21.90 -12.70 24.44
N TYR A 4 -22.79 -13.21 23.58
CA TYR A 4 -22.38 -13.98 22.41
C TYR A 4 -21.60 -13.13 21.41
N LYS A 5 -22.04 -11.88 21.16
CA LYS A 5 -21.29 -10.94 20.30
C LYS A 5 -19.93 -10.60 20.90
N ASN A 6 -19.85 -10.40 22.20
CA ASN A 6 -18.59 -10.13 22.91
C ASN A 6 -17.65 -11.33 22.86
N PHE A 7 -18.15 -12.55 23.07
CA PHE A 7 -17.40 -13.79 22.96
C PHE A 7 -16.83 -14.03 21.57
N ILE A 8 -17.63 -13.81 20.51
CA ILE A 8 -17.13 -13.90 19.13
C ILE A 8 -16.07 -12.83 18.87
N THR A 9 -16.28 -11.60 19.33
CA THR A 9 -15.31 -10.51 19.13
C THR A 9 -14.00 -10.78 19.87
N GLU A 10 -14.05 -11.28 21.11
CA GLU A 10 -12.86 -11.69 21.86
C GLU A 10 -12.19 -12.92 21.26
N SER A 11 -12.95 -13.90 20.77
CA SER A 11 -12.41 -15.10 20.12
C SER A 11 -11.72 -14.76 18.80
N VAL A 12 -12.25 -13.82 18.03
CA VAL A 12 -11.64 -13.30 16.79
C VAL A 12 -10.43 -12.39 17.08
N LYS A 13 -10.39 -11.72 18.24
CA LYS A 13 -9.20 -10.97 18.70
C LYS A 13 -8.10 -11.87 19.27
N LYS A 14 -8.47 -12.92 20.02
CA LYS A 14 -7.55 -13.91 20.63
C LYS A 14 -6.96 -14.87 19.61
N LYS A 15 -7.73 -15.31 18.62
CA LYS A 15 -7.13 -15.81 17.37
C LYS A 15 -6.44 -14.60 16.77
N ASN A 16 -5.11 -14.64 16.78
CA ASN A 16 -4.24 -13.62 16.24
C ASN A 16 -4.47 -13.51 14.71
N VAL A 17 -5.62 -13.00 14.28
CA VAL A 17 -5.89 -12.60 12.91
C VAL A 17 -5.07 -11.34 12.72
N LEU A 18 -3.76 -11.57 12.53
CA LEU A 18 -2.74 -10.58 12.27
C LEU A 18 -3.31 -9.67 11.19
N GLY A 19 -3.73 -8.47 11.58
CA GLY A 19 -4.33 -7.51 10.69
C GLY A 19 -3.31 -7.12 9.62
N LYS A 20 -3.33 -7.85 8.50
CA LYS A 20 -2.36 -7.65 7.42
C LYS A 20 -2.84 -6.48 6.58
N ARG A 21 -2.11 -5.37 6.65
CA ARG A 21 -2.27 -4.26 5.70
C ARG A 21 -1.67 -4.67 4.37
N PHE A 22 -2.34 -4.34 3.28
CA PHE A 22 -1.83 -4.55 1.93
C PHE A 22 -1.95 -3.26 1.13
N PHE A 23 -1.02 -3.07 0.20
CA PHE A 23 -0.88 -1.84 -0.58
C PHE A 23 -1.00 -2.19 -2.07
N VAL A 24 -1.64 -1.31 -2.84
CA VAL A 24 -1.81 -1.48 -4.29
C VAL A 24 -1.16 -0.28 -4.98
N VAL A 25 -0.34 -0.56 -6.00
CA VAL A 25 0.30 0.47 -6.81
C VAL A 25 -0.34 0.49 -8.20
N LEU A 26 -0.73 1.69 -8.65
CA LEU A 26 -1.30 1.91 -9.98
C LEU A 26 -0.27 2.59 -10.86
N TYR A 27 0.09 1.93 -11.95
CA TYR A 27 1.09 2.41 -12.89
C TYR A 27 0.42 2.99 -14.13
N LEU A 28 1.05 4.02 -14.70
CA LEU A 28 0.73 4.55 -16.02
C LEU A 28 1.80 4.09 -16.99
N SER A 29 1.40 3.36 -18.03
CA SER A 29 2.33 2.94 -19.08
C SER A 29 2.63 4.11 -20.04
N PRO A 30 3.87 4.25 -20.56
CA PRO A 30 4.20 5.28 -21.55
C PRO A 30 3.35 5.20 -22.84
N LEU A 31 2.80 4.03 -23.16
CA LEU A 31 1.93 3.85 -24.32
C LEU A 31 0.60 4.59 -24.16
N GLU A 32 0.14 4.80 -22.92
CA GLU A 32 -1.10 5.51 -22.60
C GLU A 32 -0.96 7.03 -22.72
N LEU A 33 0.25 7.55 -22.96
CA LEU A 33 0.53 8.98 -23.12
C LEU A 33 0.23 9.53 -24.53
N GLY A 34 -0.09 8.66 -25.50
CA GLY A 34 -0.57 9.03 -26.83
C GLY A 34 0.15 8.32 -27.98
N VAL A 35 -0.62 7.74 -28.91
CA VAL A 35 -0.18 6.86 -30.02
C VAL A 35 0.77 7.58 -31.00
N ALA A 36 0.53 8.86 -31.30
CA ALA A 36 1.31 9.60 -32.31
C ALA A 36 2.78 9.88 -31.90
N LYS A 37 3.09 9.91 -30.59
CA LYS A 37 4.45 10.16 -30.07
C LYS A 37 5.07 8.95 -29.37
N SER A 38 4.30 7.90 -29.13
CA SER A 38 4.82 6.62 -28.63
C SER A 38 5.59 5.86 -29.70
N ILE A 39 5.27 6.02 -30.99
CA ILE A 39 6.11 5.51 -32.09
C ILE A 39 7.49 6.17 -32.04
N ALA A 40 7.55 7.50 -31.83
CA ALA A 40 8.82 8.21 -31.68
C ALA A 40 9.63 7.77 -30.43
N ALA A 41 8.94 7.43 -29.33
CA ALA A 41 9.55 6.92 -28.11
C ALA A 41 10.04 5.46 -28.25
N VAL A 42 9.37 4.63 -29.06
CA VAL A 42 9.82 3.26 -29.38
C VAL A 42 11.02 3.28 -30.33
N THR A 43 11.06 4.22 -31.28
CA THR A 43 12.23 4.38 -32.20
C THR A 43 13.45 5.04 -31.55
N LYS A 44 13.26 5.81 -30.47
CA LYS A 44 14.35 6.46 -29.72
C LYS A 44 14.49 5.80 -28.34
N LEU A 45 14.94 4.55 -28.36
CA LEU A 45 15.12 3.68 -27.19
C LEU A 45 16.09 4.22 -26.09
N SER A 46 16.70 5.39 -26.29
CA SER A 46 17.80 5.90 -25.46
C SER A 46 17.73 7.42 -25.17
N GLY A 47 16.58 8.08 -25.40
CA GLY A 47 16.45 9.54 -25.20
C GLY A 47 15.50 9.91 -24.04
N PRO A 48 15.69 11.06 -23.38
CA PRO A 48 14.70 11.59 -22.44
C PRO A 48 13.34 11.72 -23.15
N LEU A 49 12.26 11.28 -22.49
CA LEU A 49 10.93 11.29 -23.08
C LEU A 49 10.64 12.64 -23.75
N PRO A 50 10.13 12.67 -25.00
CA PRO A 50 9.85 13.91 -25.74
C PRO A 50 8.60 14.65 -25.22
N PHE A 51 8.28 14.47 -23.94
CA PHE A 51 7.13 15.04 -23.26
C PHE A 51 7.59 15.92 -22.10
N THR A 52 7.03 17.13 -22.01
CA THR A 52 7.22 17.99 -20.84
C THR A 52 6.67 17.28 -19.60
N LYS A 53 7.39 17.36 -18.48
CA LYS A 53 6.95 16.75 -17.20
C LYS A 53 5.50 17.11 -16.82
N SER A 54 5.09 18.35 -17.07
CA SER A 54 3.73 18.84 -16.82
C SER A 54 2.66 18.10 -17.64
N TYR A 55 2.96 17.78 -18.91
CA TYR A 55 2.07 17.03 -19.79
C TYR A 55 1.84 15.61 -19.26
N VAL A 56 2.93 14.94 -18.89
CA VAL A 56 2.88 13.57 -18.33
C VAL A 56 2.07 13.55 -17.04
N ILE A 57 2.29 14.49 -16.12
CA ILE A 57 1.55 14.57 -14.86
C ILE A 57 0.06 14.81 -15.11
N LYS A 58 -0.31 15.70 -16.05
CA LYS A 58 -1.72 15.98 -16.37
C LYS A 58 -2.41 14.73 -16.93
N LYS A 59 -1.78 14.04 -17.87
CA LYS A 59 -2.31 12.79 -18.44
C LYS A 59 -2.40 11.68 -17.40
N ALA A 60 -1.38 11.54 -16.55
CA ALA A 60 -1.38 10.59 -15.44
C ALA A 60 -2.57 10.80 -14.51
N LYS A 61 -2.86 12.05 -14.10
CA LYS A 61 -4.03 12.35 -13.25
C LYS A 61 -5.35 11.96 -13.93
N ILE A 62 -5.51 12.28 -15.21
CA ILE A 62 -6.73 11.98 -15.98
C ILE A 62 -6.95 10.46 -16.08
N ALA A 63 -5.90 9.66 -16.27
CA ALA A 63 -6.01 8.21 -16.40
C ALA A 63 -6.09 7.48 -15.04
N LEU A 64 -5.28 7.88 -14.06
CA LEU A 64 -5.13 7.15 -12.80
C LEU A 64 -6.27 7.43 -11.81
N TYR A 65 -6.85 8.63 -11.77
CA TYR A 65 -7.91 8.93 -10.81
C TYR A 65 -9.19 8.10 -11.04
N PRO A 66 -9.70 7.94 -12.27
CA PRO A 66 -10.84 7.05 -12.51
C PRO A 66 -10.54 5.59 -12.17
N ARG A 67 -9.33 5.10 -12.47
CA ARG A 67 -8.87 3.75 -12.13
C ARG A 67 -8.83 3.53 -10.62
N ARG A 68 -8.27 4.49 -9.88
CA ARG A 68 -8.24 4.51 -8.41
C ARG A 68 -9.66 4.43 -7.85
N ASP A 69 -10.55 5.30 -8.29
CA ASP A 69 -11.90 5.39 -7.76
C ASP A 69 -12.71 4.13 -8.08
N HIS A 70 -12.50 3.55 -9.27
CA HIS A 70 -13.08 2.25 -9.61
C HIS A 70 -12.61 1.15 -8.65
N LEU A 71 -11.31 1.05 -8.37
CA LEU A 71 -10.77 0.07 -7.44
C LEU A 71 -11.27 0.28 -6.00
N ILE A 72 -11.37 1.53 -5.54
CA ILE A 72 -11.94 1.86 -4.23
C ILE A 72 -13.38 1.36 -4.15
N ARG A 73 -14.20 1.58 -5.18
CA ARG A 73 -15.59 1.08 -5.22
C ARG A 73 -15.65 -0.43 -5.21
N GLN A 74 -14.85 -1.13 -6.03
CA GLN A 74 -14.85 -2.59 -6.06
C GLN A 74 -14.39 -3.18 -4.72
N ALA A 75 -13.36 -2.60 -4.09
CA ALA A 75 -12.92 -3.00 -2.76
C ALA A 75 -13.99 -2.78 -1.69
N GLY A 76 -14.74 -1.67 -1.78
CA GLY A 76 -15.86 -1.38 -0.88
C GLY A 76 -16.94 -2.48 -0.91
N ARG A 77 -17.20 -3.09 -2.08
CA ARG A 77 -18.12 -4.23 -2.22
C ARG A 77 -17.64 -5.48 -1.49
N LEU A 78 -16.33 -5.62 -1.31
CA LEU A 78 -15.69 -6.71 -0.55
C LEU A 78 -15.52 -6.36 0.93
N GLY A 79 -16.04 -5.21 1.39
CA GLY A 79 -15.87 -4.73 2.77
C GLY A 79 -14.47 -4.16 3.06
N ILE A 80 -13.64 -3.98 2.03
CA ILE A 80 -12.28 -3.46 2.16
C ILE A 80 -12.28 -1.96 1.88
N LYS A 81 -11.74 -1.17 2.80
CA LYS A 81 -11.62 0.28 2.63
C LYS A 81 -10.24 0.63 2.06
N PHE A 82 -10.22 1.12 0.84
CA PHE A 82 -9.02 1.73 0.27
C PHE A 82 -9.00 3.24 0.48
N LYS A 83 -7.80 3.75 0.77
CA LYS A 83 -7.50 5.18 0.89
C LYS A 83 -6.21 5.46 0.13
N GLN A 84 -6.18 6.56 -0.61
CA GLN A 84 -4.95 7.07 -1.22
C GLN A 84 -4.01 7.59 -0.12
N LEU A 85 -2.78 7.10 -0.10
CA LEU A 85 -1.76 7.60 0.82
C LEU A 85 -1.29 8.99 0.41
N ILE A 86 -1.19 9.88 1.39
CA ILE A 86 -0.56 11.21 1.24
C ILE A 86 0.96 11.11 1.42
N THR A 87 1.71 12.14 1.03
CA THR A 87 3.18 12.16 1.11
C THR A 87 3.72 11.81 2.51
N PRO A 88 3.21 12.36 3.63
CA PRO A 88 3.65 11.94 4.97
C PRO A 88 3.40 10.47 5.28
N GLU A 89 2.25 9.94 4.86
CA GLU A 89 1.90 8.52 5.07
C GLU A 89 2.80 7.59 4.26
N LEU A 90 3.19 7.99 3.05
CA LEU A 90 4.16 7.27 2.23
C LEU A 90 5.55 7.27 2.88
N ILE A 91 6.01 8.40 3.41
CA ILE A 91 7.29 8.49 4.12
C ILE A 91 7.31 7.52 5.30
N ASN A 92 6.27 7.53 6.14
CA ASN A 92 6.14 6.62 7.27
C ASN A 92 6.08 5.15 6.81
N LEU A 93 5.38 4.86 5.72
CA LEU A 93 5.33 3.53 5.14
C LEU A 93 6.73 3.06 4.73
N PHE A 94 7.46 3.86 3.95
CA PHE A 94 8.83 3.51 3.55
C PHE A 94 9.76 3.36 4.75
N TYR A 95 9.68 4.28 5.72
CA TYR A 95 10.46 4.17 6.95
C TYR A 95 10.19 2.85 7.68
N SER A 96 8.93 2.45 7.82
CA SER A 96 8.54 1.18 8.47
C SER A 96 8.99 -0.07 7.70
N ILE A 97 9.07 0.02 6.37
CA ILE A 97 9.54 -1.09 5.52
C ILE A 97 11.05 -1.25 5.67
N TYR A 98 11.80 -0.15 5.69
CA TYR A 98 13.27 -0.19 5.80
C TYR A 98 13.78 -0.36 7.23
N ASN A 99 12.99 0.00 8.24
CA ASN A 99 13.33 -0.11 9.66
C ASN A 99 12.29 -0.97 10.40
N PRO A 100 12.21 -2.28 10.11
CA PRO A 100 11.31 -3.16 10.84
C PRO A 100 11.73 -3.21 12.31
N GLU A 101 10.77 -3.02 13.22
CA GLU A 101 11.03 -3.25 14.64
C GLU A 101 11.49 -4.70 14.82
N LYS A 102 12.60 -4.89 15.52
CA LYS A 102 13.09 -6.23 15.84
C LYS A 102 11.96 -6.94 16.61
N PRO A 103 11.59 -8.18 16.24
CA PRO A 103 10.57 -8.91 16.98
C PRO A 103 10.95 -8.89 18.46
N ALA A 104 10.00 -8.48 19.31
CA ALA A 104 10.22 -8.40 20.74
C ALA A 104 10.70 -9.78 21.22
N VAL A 105 12.01 -9.90 21.45
CA VAL A 105 12.58 -11.07 22.10
C VAL A 105 11.92 -11.07 23.47
N LYS A 106 11.06 -12.06 23.72
CA LYS A 106 10.53 -12.31 25.06
C LYS A 106 11.76 -12.46 25.95
N LYS A 107 12.05 -11.46 26.79
CA LYS A 107 13.01 -11.64 27.86
C LYS A 107 12.40 -12.71 28.75
N GLU A 108 12.91 -13.93 28.63
CA GLU A 108 12.64 -14.96 29.63
C GLU A 108 13.01 -14.34 30.98
N PRO A 109 12.14 -14.44 32.01
CA PRO A 109 12.48 -13.91 33.32
C PRO A 109 13.78 -14.59 33.74
N GLU A 110 14.82 -13.80 33.98
CA GLU A 110 16.08 -14.28 34.55
C GLU A 110 15.73 -15.03 35.83
N VAL A 111 15.89 -16.35 35.81
CA VAL A 111 15.75 -17.17 37.01
C VAL A 111 16.91 -16.79 37.92
N ILE A 112 16.63 -15.92 38.90
CA ILE A 112 17.54 -15.61 39.98
C ILE A 112 17.70 -16.92 40.77
N LEU A 113 18.79 -17.65 40.50
CA LEU A 113 19.20 -18.78 41.33
C LEU A 113 19.72 -18.19 42.64
N GLU A 114 18.84 -18.11 43.65
CA GLU A 114 19.25 -17.92 45.03
C GLU A 114 20.10 -19.13 45.44
N ASN A 115 21.42 -18.94 45.47
CA ASN A 115 22.35 -19.92 46.02
C ASN A 115 22.27 -19.87 47.55
N LYS A 116 22.08 -21.07 48.10
CA LYS A 116 21.95 -21.47 49.49
C LYS A 116 23.17 -21.15 50.35
#